data_AF-A0A398AYI6-F1
#
_entry.id   AF-A0A398AYI6-F1
#
_cell.length_a   1.000
_cell.length_b   1.000
_cell.length_c   1.000
_cell.angle_alpha   90.00
_cell.angle_beta   90.00
_cell.angle_gamma   90.00
#
_symmetry.space_group_name_H-M   'P 1'
#
loop_
_entity.id
_entity.type
_entity.pdbx_description
1 polymer ?
#
loop_
_entity_poly.entity_id
_entity_poly.type
_entity_poly.pdbx_seq_one_letter_code
_entity_poly.pdbx_strand_id
1 'polypeptide(L)'
;MKWISTDIEMYLKAAEYVDTAIIPLFPVAFGDGMKESSAKTEFSGLLSGLLERQFRGRVILLPGIPYLNGSEDSLILQLEEWEKVLAEGGLKHVFYITSDIGWKQRESRLGGSLLWMPSLPLEHMDEASKMSVLEDQAKQLMPLFARKWEELDGV
;
A
#
# COMPACT_ATOMS: atom_id res chain seq x y z
N MET A 1 -10.25 6.54 1.62
CA MET A 1 -9.89 7.92 1.99
C MET A 1 -8.37 8.02 2.07
N LYS A 2 -7.77 9.17 1.74
CA LYS A 2 -6.31 9.39 1.84
C LYS A 2 -5.93 10.12 3.12
N TRP A 3 -4.67 10.05 3.53
CA TRP A 3 -4.13 10.81 4.66
C TRP A 3 -3.93 12.30 4.34
N ILE A 4 -5.02 12.99 4.05
CA ILE A 4 -5.09 14.44 3.83
C ILE A 4 -6.24 15.02 4.65
N SER A 5 -6.15 16.29 5.05
CA SER A 5 -7.07 16.89 6.03
C SER A 5 -8.56 16.68 5.67
N THR A 6 -8.93 16.88 4.41
CA THR A 6 -10.33 16.71 3.93
C THR A 6 -10.86 15.29 4.08
N ASP A 7 -10.01 14.31 3.80
CA ASP A 7 -10.37 12.90 3.81
C ASP A 7 -10.37 12.34 5.24
N ILE A 8 -9.50 12.86 6.11
CA ILE A 8 -9.49 12.47 7.53
C ILE A 8 -10.72 13.00 8.27
N GLU A 9 -11.20 14.20 7.94
CA GLU A 9 -12.49 14.68 8.47
C GLU A 9 -13.66 13.77 8.08
N MET A 10 -13.61 13.19 6.87
CA MET A 10 -14.60 12.21 6.41
C MET A 10 -14.42 10.87 7.14
N TYR A 11 -13.18 10.41 7.29
CA TYR A 11 -12.85 9.17 8.01
C TYR A 11 -13.36 9.22 9.45
N LEU A 12 -13.13 10.30 10.18
CA LEU A 12 -13.58 10.43 11.57
C LEU A 12 -15.09 10.32 11.73
N LYS A 13 -15.87 10.64 10.69
CA LYS A 13 -17.34 10.52 10.68
C LYS A 13 -17.84 9.14 10.25
N ALA A 14 -16.99 8.34 9.61
CA ALA A 14 -17.33 7.06 9.00
C ALA A 14 -16.38 5.93 9.43
N ALA A 15 -15.63 6.11 10.53
CA ALA A 15 -14.57 5.21 10.94
C ALA A 15 -15.08 3.78 11.20
N GLU A 16 -16.33 3.63 11.64
CA GLU A 16 -16.99 2.34 11.86
C GLU A 16 -17.10 1.47 10.59
N TYR A 17 -17.06 2.08 9.39
CA TYR A 17 -17.11 1.37 8.10
C TYR A 17 -15.73 1.08 7.51
N VAL A 18 -14.68 1.66 8.10
CA VAL A 18 -13.31 1.61 7.59
C VAL A 18 -12.48 0.71 8.48
N ASP A 19 -12.26 -0.51 8.04
CA ASP A 19 -11.53 -1.54 8.79
C ASP A 19 -10.18 -1.91 8.15
N THR A 20 -9.80 -1.23 7.06
CA THR A 20 -8.64 -1.60 6.25
C THR A 20 -7.70 -0.42 6.02
N ALA A 21 -6.42 -0.61 6.34
CA ALA A 21 -5.34 0.31 6.02
C ALA A 21 -4.52 -0.19 4.83
N ILE A 22 -4.20 0.72 3.90
CA ILE A 22 -3.16 0.52 2.90
C ILE A 22 -1.95 1.36 3.27
N ILE A 23 -0.76 0.74 3.29
CA ILE A 23 0.52 1.37 3.58
C ILE A 23 1.47 1.13 2.41
N PRO A 24 1.72 2.15 1.57
CA PRO A 24 2.73 2.05 0.53
C PRO A 24 4.14 2.00 1.15
N LEU A 25 5.02 1.14 0.64
CA LEU A 25 6.43 1.08 1.05
C LEU A 25 7.32 1.54 -0.10
N PHE A 26 8.09 2.60 0.11
CA PHE A 26 8.83 3.31 -0.92
C PHE A 26 10.35 3.09 -0.81
N PRO A 27 10.93 2.23 -1.66
CA PRO A 27 12.38 2.07 -1.71
C PRO A 27 13.04 3.37 -2.17
N VAL A 28 14.07 3.80 -1.45
CA VAL A 28 14.90 4.96 -1.80
C VAL A 28 16.34 4.49 -1.94
N ALA A 29 16.92 4.73 -3.11
CA ALA A 29 18.33 4.52 -3.38
C ALA A 29 19.00 5.80 -3.87
N PHE A 30 20.31 5.89 -3.68
CA PHE A 30 21.16 6.94 -4.22
C PHE A 30 22.17 6.35 -5.20
N GLY A 31 22.77 7.19 -6.05
CA GLY A 31 23.68 6.74 -7.11
C GLY A 31 22.94 6.01 -8.23
N ASP A 32 23.49 4.88 -8.68
CA ASP A 32 22.99 4.15 -9.86
C ASP A 32 21.57 3.59 -9.67
N GLY A 33 21.13 3.36 -8.43
CA GLY A 33 19.80 2.86 -8.10
C GLY A 33 18.69 3.91 -8.10
N MET A 34 18.99 5.21 -8.28
CA MET A 34 18.02 6.29 -8.16
C MET A 34 16.82 6.11 -9.09
N LYS A 35 17.07 5.90 -10.39
CA LYS A 35 16.02 5.75 -11.41
C LYS A 35 15.08 4.57 -11.13
N GLU A 36 15.64 3.43 -10.76
CA GLU A 36 14.86 2.24 -10.45
C GLU A 36 14.02 2.44 -9.19
N SER A 37 14.63 2.97 -8.12
CA SER A 37 13.93 3.22 -6.85
C SER A 37 12.82 4.26 -6.99
N SER A 38 13.03 5.30 -7.81
CA SER A 38 11.99 6.30 -8.10
C SER A 38 10.82 5.70 -8.89
N ALA A 39 11.09 4.87 -9.90
CA ALA A 39 10.04 4.20 -10.67
C ALA A 39 9.21 3.25 -9.81
N LYS A 40 9.85 2.48 -8.91
CA LYS A 40 9.16 1.63 -7.92
C LYS A 40 8.27 2.43 -6.99
N THR A 41 8.77 3.56 -6.49
CA THR A 41 8.03 4.46 -5.59
C THR A 41 6.83 5.10 -6.27
N GLU A 42 7.02 5.67 -7.47
CA GLU A 42 5.94 6.28 -8.26
C GLU A 42 4.83 5.25 -8.56
N PHE A 43 5.20 4.09 -9.10
CA PHE A 43 4.25 3.03 -9.44
C PHE A 43 3.46 2.55 -8.22
N SER A 44 4.15 2.26 -7.10
CA SER A 44 3.52 1.78 -5.86
C SER A 44 2.55 2.84 -5.30
N GLY A 45 2.93 4.12 -5.34
CA GLY A 45 2.09 5.22 -4.86
C GLY A 45 0.82 5.39 -5.70
N LEU A 46 0.97 5.39 -7.03
CA LEU A 46 -0.16 5.50 -7.96
C LEU A 46 -1.13 4.32 -7.83
N LEU A 47 -0.60 3.10 -7.76
CA LEU A 47 -1.40 1.88 -7.58
C LEU A 47 -2.15 1.89 -6.24
N SER A 48 -1.50 2.31 -5.15
CA SER A 48 -2.13 2.41 -3.83
C SER A 48 -3.27 3.42 -3.82
N GLY A 49 -3.07 4.59 -4.46
CA GLY A 49 -4.11 5.60 -4.62
C GLY A 49 -5.31 5.11 -5.43
N LEU A 50 -5.06 4.24 -6.42
CA LEU A 50 -6.12 3.66 -7.22
C LEU A 50 -6.91 2.60 -6.44
N LEU A 51 -6.24 1.75 -5.67
CA LEU A 51 -6.90 0.75 -4.82
C LEU A 51 -7.76 1.40 -3.75
N GLU A 52 -7.28 2.48 -3.10
CA GLU A 52 -8.10 3.29 -2.21
C GLU A 52 -9.38 3.79 -2.91
N ARG A 53 -9.27 4.27 -4.16
CA ARG A 53 -10.41 4.73 -4.94
C ARG A 53 -11.42 3.61 -5.24
N GLN A 54 -10.95 2.39 -5.51
CA GLN A 54 -11.80 1.24 -5.79
C GLN A 54 -12.53 0.73 -4.54
N PHE A 55 -11.89 0.84 -3.37
CA PHE A 55 -12.43 0.37 -2.08
C PHE A 55 -12.88 1.52 -1.17
N ARG A 56 -13.36 2.61 -1.77
CA ARG A 56 -13.87 3.78 -1.04
C ARG A 56 -14.94 3.36 -0.04
N GLY A 57 -14.82 3.89 1.18
CA GLY A 57 -15.73 3.62 2.29
C GLY A 57 -15.26 2.49 3.22
N ARG A 58 -14.35 1.62 2.79
CA ARG A 58 -13.76 0.55 3.63
C ARG A 58 -12.25 0.71 3.87
N VAL A 59 -11.56 1.40 2.96
CA VAL A 59 -10.11 1.56 2.99
C VAL A 59 -9.69 3.00 3.32
N ILE A 60 -8.67 3.12 4.18
CA ILE A 60 -7.85 4.31 4.34
C ILE A 60 -6.44 4.08 3.77
N LEU A 61 -5.94 5.02 2.98
CA LEU A 61 -4.58 5.06 2.47
C LEU A 61 -3.74 5.96 3.37
N LEU A 62 -2.79 5.35 4.08
CA LEU A 62 -1.81 6.06 4.91
C LEU A 62 -0.72 6.71 4.04
N PRO A 63 0.04 7.66 4.60
CA PRO A 63 1.26 8.13 3.94
C PRO A 63 2.18 6.95 3.68
N GLY A 64 2.77 6.89 2.50
CA GLY A 64 3.76 5.86 2.22
C GLY A 64 5.01 6.05 3.06
N ILE A 65 5.63 4.94 3.46
CA ILE A 65 6.81 4.93 4.31
C ILE A 65 8.05 4.77 3.42
N PRO A 66 8.90 5.81 3.30
CA PRO A 66 10.17 5.69 2.62
C PRO A 66 11.17 4.92 3.48
N TYR A 67 12.03 4.14 2.83
CA TYR A 67 13.15 3.46 3.49
C TYR A 67 14.34 3.39 2.54
N LEU A 68 15.54 3.28 3.09
CA LEU A 68 16.74 3.10 2.29
C LEU A 68 16.80 1.65 1.80
N ASN A 69 17.13 1.42 0.54
CA ASN A 69 17.31 0.05 0.04
C ASN A 69 18.32 -0.71 0.92
N GLY A 70 17.94 -1.91 1.36
CA GLY A 70 18.71 -2.72 2.30
C GLY A 70 18.39 -2.46 3.78
N SER A 71 17.51 -1.51 4.11
CA SER A 71 17.07 -1.23 5.49
C SER A 71 15.72 -1.86 5.84
N GLU A 72 15.25 -2.84 5.06
CA GLU A 72 13.90 -3.43 5.24
C GLU A 72 13.76 -4.07 6.62
N ASP A 73 14.83 -4.70 7.13
CA ASP A 73 14.81 -5.36 8.43
C ASP A 73 14.62 -4.39 9.60
N SER A 74 15.16 -3.18 9.48
CA SER A 74 14.92 -2.11 10.46
C SER A 74 13.51 -1.53 10.33
N LEU A 75 12.98 -1.48 9.10
CA LEU A 75 11.64 -0.98 8.87
C LEU A 75 10.58 -1.95 9.41
N ILE A 76 10.79 -3.26 9.33
CA ILE A 76 9.86 -4.27 9.90
C ILE A 76 9.53 -3.98 11.37
N LEU A 77 10.53 -3.66 12.19
CA LEU A 77 10.32 -3.36 13.60
C LEU A 77 9.42 -2.13 13.81
N GLN A 78 9.46 -1.17 12.89
CA GLN A 78 8.54 -0.03 12.92
C GLN A 78 7.14 -0.44 12.45
N LEU A 79 7.05 -1.27 11.40
CA LEU A 79 5.79 -1.76 10.86
C LEU A 79 5.00 -2.59 11.88
N GLU A 80 5.66 -3.35 12.75
CA GLU A 80 5.01 -4.05 13.87
C GLU A 80 4.26 -3.08 14.80
N GLU A 81 4.85 -1.92 15.11
CA GLU A 81 4.18 -0.89 15.93
C GLU A 81 3.02 -0.22 15.16
N TRP A 82 3.18 0.00 13.84
CA TRP A 82 2.09 0.49 13.00
C TRP A 82 0.90 -0.48 13.04
N GLU A 83 1.12 -1.78 12.84
CA GLU A 83 0.07 -2.80 12.86
C GLU A 83 -0.68 -2.79 14.19
N LYS A 84 0.05 -2.71 15.31
CA LYS A 84 -0.55 -2.64 16.65
C LYS A 84 -1.44 -1.41 16.81
N VAL A 85 -0.94 -0.22 16.49
CA VAL A 85 -1.70 1.03 16.62
C VAL A 85 -2.92 1.05 15.70
N LEU A 86 -2.79 0.53 14.48
CA LEU A 86 -3.89 0.44 13.52
C LEU A 86 -4.97 -0.53 14.01
N ALA A 87 -4.57 -1.69 14.54
CA ALA A 87 -5.49 -2.65 15.12
C ALA A 87 -6.24 -2.07 16.34
N GLU A 88 -5.56 -1.38 17.25
CA GLU A 88 -6.17 -0.65 18.37
C GLU A 88 -7.16 0.44 17.89
N GLY A 89 -6.88 1.04 16.73
CA GLY A 89 -7.73 2.01 16.05
C GLY A 89 -8.90 1.43 15.24
N GLY A 90 -9.11 0.11 15.25
CA GLY A 90 -10.19 -0.57 14.53
C GLY A 90 -9.89 -0.96 13.08
N LEU A 91 -8.67 -0.73 12.61
CA LEU A 91 -8.20 -1.14 11.27
C LEU A 91 -7.67 -2.57 11.35
N LYS A 92 -8.59 -3.52 11.23
CA LYS A 92 -8.35 -4.97 11.34
C LYS A 92 -7.43 -5.53 10.24
N HIS A 93 -7.44 -4.90 9.07
CA HIS A 93 -6.71 -5.38 7.90
C HIS A 93 -5.64 -4.38 7.51
N VAL A 94 -4.38 -4.83 7.40
CA VAL A 94 -3.27 -4.01 6.91
C VAL A 94 -2.73 -4.61 5.62
N PHE A 95 -2.65 -3.79 4.57
CA PHE A 95 -2.05 -4.16 3.30
C PHE A 95 -0.83 -3.29 3.01
N TYR A 96 0.32 -3.93 2.82
CA TYR A 96 1.52 -3.29 2.33
C TYR A 96 1.56 -3.35 0.81
N ILE A 97 1.85 -2.23 0.16
CA ILE A 97 1.97 -2.16 -1.31
C ILE A 97 3.36 -1.68 -1.69
N THR A 98 4.05 -2.46 -2.52
CA THR A 98 5.39 -2.12 -2.97
C THR A 98 5.76 -2.78 -4.29
N SER A 99 6.74 -2.19 -4.97
CA SER A 99 7.42 -2.79 -6.12
C SER A 99 8.82 -3.30 -5.80
N ASP A 100 9.24 -3.23 -4.54
CA ASP A 100 10.51 -3.82 -4.12
C ASP A 100 10.34 -5.31 -3.74
N ILE A 101 10.97 -6.17 -4.54
CA ILE A 101 10.94 -7.62 -4.34
C ILE A 101 11.66 -8.04 -3.05
N GLY A 102 12.51 -7.19 -2.48
CA GLY A 102 13.18 -7.42 -1.20
C GLY A 102 12.19 -7.72 -0.05
N TRP A 103 10.95 -7.22 -0.14
CA TRP A 103 9.90 -7.51 0.82
C TRP A 103 9.36 -8.93 0.75
N LYS A 104 9.40 -9.60 -0.42
CA LYS A 104 8.90 -10.98 -0.54
C LYS A 104 9.68 -11.97 0.33
N GLN A 105 10.98 -11.74 0.52
CA GLN A 105 11.79 -12.57 1.42
C GLN A 105 11.44 -12.37 2.91
N ARG A 106 10.73 -11.29 3.22
CA ARG A 106 10.40 -10.87 4.59
C ARG A 106 8.89 -10.90 4.87
N GLU A 107 8.09 -11.35 3.91
CA GLU A 107 6.63 -11.39 3.99
C GLU A 107 6.13 -12.14 5.24
N SER A 108 6.80 -13.22 5.64
CA SER A 108 6.46 -13.99 6.84
C SER A 108 6.67 -13.25 8.17
N ARG A 109 7.35 -12.11 8.16
CA ARG A 109 7.61 -11.27 9.35
C ARG A 109 6.63 -10.10 9.47
N LEU A 110 5.75 -9.93 8.49
CA LEU A 110 4.69 -8.92 8.52
C LEU A 110 3.43 -9.55 9.11
N GLY A 111 2.73 -8.84 10.00
CA GLY A 111 1.38 -9.23 10.42
C GLY A 111 0.34 -8.89 9.36
N GLY A 112 0.58 -7.83 8.58
CA GLY A 112 -0.21 -7.42 7.43
C GLY A 112 0.09 -8.19 6.14
N SER A 113 -0.81 -8.07 5.17
CA SER A 113 -0.69 -8.69 3.85
C SER A 113 0.24 -7.90 2.94
N LEU A 114 1.25 -8.54 2.36
CA LEU A 114 2.15 -7.91 1.40
C LEU A 114 1.72 -8.12 -0.07
N LEU A 115 1.31 -7.03 -0.71
CA LEU A 115 1.03 -6.97 -2.14
C LEU A 115 2.22 -6.39 -2.90
N TRP A 116 3.04 -7.29 -3.45
CA TRP A 116 4.13 -6.90 -4.33
C TRP A 116 3.71 -6.98 -5.80
N MET A 117 4.06 -5.94 -6.57
CA MET A 117 3.88 -5.89 -8.01
C MET A 117 5.14 -5.35 -8.69
N PRO A 118 5.63 -5.95 -9.79
CA PRO A 118 6.74 -5.39 -10.53
C PRO A 118 6.39 -3.98 -11.03
N SER A 119 7.31 -3.03 -10.85
CA SER A 119 7.10 -1.66 -11.33
C SER A 119 7.05 -1.64 -12.86
N LEU A 120 6.09 -0.90 -13.41
CA LEU A 120 5.98 -0.67 -14.85
C LEU A 120 6.60 0.69 -15.21
N PRO A 121 7.24 0.82 -16.39
CA PRO A 121 7.80 2.10 -16.83
C PRO A 121 6.67 3.05 -17.24
N LEU A 122 6.36 4.03 -16.38
CA LEU A 122 5.28 5.00 -16.61
C LEU A 122 5.76 6.34 -17.19
N GLU A 123 7.07 6.58 -17.20
CA GLU A 123 7.71 7.88 -17.47
C GLU A 123 7.34 8.49 -18.82
N HIS A 124 7.13 7.67 -19.84
CA HIS A 124 6.84 8.09 -21.22
C HIS A 124 5.39 7.86 -21.63
N MET A 125 4.55 7.38 -20.71
CA MET A 125 3.13 7.13 -20.99
C MET A 125 2.35 8.43 -20.89
N ASP A 126 1.39 8.63 -21.80
CA ASP A 126 0.36 9.65 -21.57
C ASP A 126 -0.53 9.25 -20.39
N GLU A 127 -1.27 10.22 -19.85
CA GLU A 127 -2.08 10.02 -18.65
C GLU A 127 -3.19 8.98 -18.85
N ALA A 128 -3.77 8.87 -20.06
CA ALA A 128 -4.82 7.90 -20.35
C ALA A 128 -4.27 6.46 -20.33
N SER A 129 -3.14 6.24 -21.00
CA SER A 129 -2.45 4.95 -21.05
C SER A 129 -1.92 4.55 -19.67
N LYS A 130 -1.34 5.51 -18.93
CA LYS A 130 -0.87 5.32 -17.55
C LYS A 130 -2.03 4.87 -16.64
N MET A 131 -3.17 5.56 -16.71
CA MET A 131 -4.35 5.20 -15.92
C MET A 131 -4.89 3.82 -16.31
N SER A 132 -5.01 3.51 -17.60
CA SER A 132 -5.49 2.20 -18.07
C SER A 132 -4.61 1.06 -17.53
N VAL A 133 -3.28 1.21 -17.61
CA VAL A 133 -2.35 0.21 -17.10
C VAL A 133 -2.51 0.03 -15.58
N LEU A 134 -2.57 1.13 -14.82
CA LEU A 134 -2.75 1.07 -13.37
C LEU A 134 -4.09 0.40 -13.00
N GLU A 135 -5.17 0.68 -13.73
CA GLU A 135 -6.48 0.05 -13.51
C GLU A 135 -6.43 -1.45 -13.73
N ASP A 136 -5.70 -1.92 -14.74
CA ASP A 136 -5.53 -3.35 -14.98
C ASP A 136 -4.67 -4.02 -13.91
N GLN A 137 -3.68 -3.32 -13.33
CA GLN A 137 -2.92 -3.83 -12.18
C GLN A 137 -3.77 -3.85 -10.90
N ALA A 138 -4.57 -2.80 -10.65
CA ALA A 138 -5.45 -2.74 -9.49
C ALA A 138 -6.50 -3.85 -9.52
N LYS A 139 -7.13 -4.11 -10.67
CA LYS A 139 -8.11 -5.21 -10.86
C LYS A 139 -7.55 -6.56 -10.46
N GLN A 140 -6.27 -6.83 -10.73
CA GLN A 140 -5.62 -8.10 -10.35
C GLN A 140 -5.44 -8.25 -8.84
N LEU A 141 -5.30 -7.13 -8.12
CA LEU A 141 -5.13 -7.14 -6.67
C LEU A 141 -6.46 -7.20 -5.92
N MET A 142 -7.57 -6.74 -6.52
CA MET A 142 -8.86 -6.68 -5.84
C MET A 142 -9.33 -8.02 -5.24
N PRO A 143 -9.20 -9.19 -5.92
CA PRO A 143 -9.56 -10.47 -5.34
C PRO A 143 -8.73 -10.84 -4.10
N LEU A 144 -7.50 -10.33 -3.98
CA LEU A 144 -6.64 -10.59 -2.82
C LEU A 144 -7.13 -9.84 -1.59
N PHE A 145 -7.66 -8.62 -1.75
CA PHE A 145 -8.35 -7.90 -0.68
C PHE A 145 -9.59 -8.66 -0.22
N ALA A 146 -10.45 -9.06 -1.17
CA ALA A 146 -11.69 -9.76 -0.86
C ALA A 146 -11.44 -11.07 -0.08
N ARG A 147 -10.48 -11.89 -0.53
CA ARG A 147 -10.11 -13.13 0.16
C ARG A 147 -9.62 -12.87 1.59
N LYS A 148 -8.77 -11.86 1.78
CA LYS A 148 -8.24 -11.55 3.10
C LYS A 148 -9.34 -11.06 4.06
N TRP A 149 -10.29 -10.29 3.55
CA TRP A 149 -11.47 -9.90 4.31
C TRP A 149 -12.30 -11.12 4.72
N GLU A 150 -12.57 -12.05 3.81
CA GLU A 150 -13.30 -13.29 4.12
C GLU A 150 -12.60 -14.16 5.18
N GLU A 151 -11.26 -14.27 5.14
CA GLU A 151 -10.49 -15.07 6.10
C GLU A 151 -10.56 -14.56 7.55
N LEU A 152 -10.65 -13.24 7.74
CA LEU A 152 -10.56 -12.57 9.04
C LEU A 152 -11.92 -12.11 9.56
N ASP A 153 -12.87 -11.80 8.67
CA ASP A 153 -14.26 -11.49 9.04
C ASP A 153 -15.07 -12.78 9.27
N GLY A 154 -14.57 -13.94 8.82
CA GLY A 154 -15.14 -15.26 9.04
C GLY A 154 -14.79 -15.88 10.40
N VAL A 155 -15.28 -15.29 11.50
CA VAL A 155 -15.47 -15.94 12.81
C VAL A 155 -16.82 -15.52 13.41
#